data_AF-A0A101XMQ2-F1
#
_entry.id   AF-A0A101XMQ2-F1
#
_cell.length_a   1.000
_cell.length_b   1.000
_cell.length_c   1.000
_cell.angle_alpha   90.00
_cell.angle_beta   90.00
_cell.angle_gamma   90.00
#
_symmetry.space_group_name_H-M   'P 1'
#
loop_
_entity.id
_entity.type
_entity.pdbx_description
1 polymer ?
#
loop_
_entity_poly.entity_id
_entity_poly.type
_entity_poly.pdbx_seq_one_letter_code
_entity_poly.pdbx_strand_id
1 'polypeptide(L)'
;MLRSPMVLIPMMIPPFWAQRINELTSDLMIVGHLPHLSRLTSLLVMGNPNIRIVEFRYSSVLKLTRTNEGWVISWFITPGLVQFRLS
;
A
#
# COMPACT_ATOMS: atom_id res chain seq x y z
N MET A 1 -2.66 19.05 3.86
CA MET A 1 -1.37 18.99 3.14
C MET A 1 -0.83 17.58 3.27
N LEU A 2 -0.79 16.82 2.18
CA LEU A 2 -0.07 15.54 2.16
C LEU A 2 1.43 15.86 2.22
N ARG A 3 2.15 15.25 3.16
CA ARG A 3 3.63 15.31 3.16
C ARG A 3 4.16 14.63 1.89
N SER A 4 5.39 14.97 1.49
CA SER A 4 6.07 14.28 0.38
C SER A 4 5.97 12.76 0.53
N PRO A 5 5.73 12.02 -0.57
CA PRO A 5 5.58 10.58 -0.52
C PRO A 5 6.83 9.93 0.06
N MET A 6 6.63 8.95 0.92
CA MET A 6 7.71 8.18 1.51
C MET A 6 8.07 7.02 0.58
N VAL A 7 9.36 6.88 0.26
CA VAL A 7 9.83 5.87 -0.68
C VAL A 7 10.29 4.61 0.06
N LEU A 8 9.71 3.45 -0.23
CA LEU A 8 10.24 2.17 0.21
C LEU A 8 11.37 1.74 -0.71
N ILE A 9 12.57 1.58 -0.14
CA ILE A 9 13.72 1.00 -0.82
C ILE A 9 13.68 -0.54 -0.77
N PRO A 10 14.25 -1.27 -1.75
CA PRO A 10 14.18 -2.74 -1.81
C PRO A 10 14.75 -3.50 -0.59
N MET A 11 15.69 -2.92 0.17
CA MET A 11 16.29 -3.56 1.36
C MET A 11 15.37 -3.52 2.60
N MET A 12 14.13 -3.08 2.43
CA MET A 12 13.26 -2.67 3.52
C MET A 12 12.44 -3.84 4.10
N ILE A 13 12.59 -4.06 5.41
CA ILE A 13 11.97 -5.15 6.15
C ILE A 13 10.50 -4.80 6.49
N PRO A 14 9.48 -5.55 6.01
CA PRO A 14 8.08 -5.18 6.18
C PRO A 14 7.59 -5.02 7.65
N PRO A 15 7.99 -5.86 8.62
CA PRO A 15 7.62 -5.68 10.03
C PRO A 15 7.94 -4.31 10.62
N PHE A 16 9.13 -3.75 10.34
CA PHE A 16 9.52 -2.44 10.84
C PHE A 16 8.57 -1.34 10.34
N TRP A 17 8.16 -1.41 9.07
CA TRP A 17 7.26 -0.41 8.49
C TRP A 17 5.83 -0.58 8.93
N ALA A 18 5.35 -1.81 9.13
CA ALA A 18 4.03 -2.03 9.70
C ALA A 18 3.91 -1.37 11.08
N GLN A 19 4.94 -1.50 11.93
CA GLN A 19 4.98 -0.80 13.22
C GLN A 19 4.95 0.72 13.04
N ARG A 20 5.87 1.28 12.24
CA ARG A 20 5.92 2.73 11.99
C ARG A 20 4.62 3.30 11.45
N ILE A 21 3.99 2.61 10.49
CA ILE A 21 2.70 3.02 9.91
C ILE A 21 1.59 3.01 10.97
N ASN A 22 1.61 2.04 11.88
CA ASN A 22 0.65 1.95 12.98
C ASN A 22 0.79 3.06 14.04
N GLU A 23 1.96 3.70 14.12
CA GLU A 23 2.24 4.83 15.00
C GLU A 23 1.88 6.19 14.37
N LEU A 24 1.69 6.26 13.06
CA LEU A 24 1.34 7.49 12.36
C LEU A 24 -0.14 7.84 12.52
N THR A 25 -0.42 9.11 12.78
CA THR A 25 -1.77 9.66 12.92
C THR A 25 -2.23 10.47 11.70
N SER A 26 -1.37 10.61 10.69
CA SER A 26 -1.62 11.39 9.48
C SER A 26 -1.58 10.53 8.23
N ASP A 27 -2.25 10.98 7.16
CA ASP A 27 -2.19 10.35 5.84
C ASP A 27 -0.74 10.23 5.32
N LEU A 28 -0.43 9.06 4.75
CA LEU A 28 0.89 8.71 4.22
C LEU A 28 0.72 8.08 2.83
N MET A 29 1.46 8.59 1.85
CA MET A 29 1.64 7.92 0.57
C MET A 29 2.95 7.16 0.57
N ILE A 30 2.90 5.88 0.18
CA ILE A 30 4.05 5.00 0.09
C ILE A 30 4.28 4.61 -1.36
N VAL A 31 5.49 4.86 -1.87
CA VAL A 31 5.89 4.50 -3.24
C VAL A 31 7.05 3.51 -3.16
N GLY A 32 7.00 2.43 -3.92
CA GLY A 32 8.04 1.40 -3.87
C GLY A 32 7.84 0.31 -4.91
N HIS A 33 8.57 -0.80 -4.74
CA HIS A 33 8.60 -1.89 -5.72
C HIS A 33 7.89 -3.16 -5.21
N LEU A 34 7.47 -3.99 -6.15
CA LEU A 34 7.08 -5.37 -5.88
C LEU A 34 8.35 -6.22 -5.64
N PRO A 35 8.29 -7.22 -4.73
CA PRO A 35 7.11 -7.70 -4.00
C PRO A 35 6.80 -6.95 -2.69
N HIS A 36 7.63 -5.99 -2.28
CA HIS A 36 7.57 -5.36 -0.94
C HIS A 36 6.23 -4.68 -0.65
N LEU A 37 5.67 -3.91 -1.59
CA LEU A 37 4.36 -3.27 -1.41
C LEU A 37 3.23 -4.29 -1.21
N SER A 38 3.27 -5.39 -1.96
CA SER A 38 2.30 -6.48 -1.81
C SER A 38 2.41 -7.13 -0.43
N ARG A 39 3.63 -7.47 0.00
CA ARG A 39 3.88 -8.09 1.31
C ARG A 39 3.51 -7.17 2.48
N LEU A 40 3.79 -5.87 2.37
CA LEU A 40 3.40 -4.88 3.38
C LEU A 40 1.88 -4.75 3.46
N THR A 41 1.19 -4.67 2.32
CA THR A 41 -0.29 -4.63 2.28
C THR A 41 -0.89 -5.87 2.94
N SER A 42 -0.38 -7.06 2.61
CA SER A 42 -0.81 -8.31 3.23
C SER A 42 -0.52 -8.38 4.73
N LEU A 43 0.64 -7.89 5.16
CA LEU A 43 0.98 -7.82 6.59
C LEU A 43 0.06 -6.87 7.36
N LEU A 44 -0.27 -5.71 6.80
CA LEU A 44 -1.15 -4.73 7.44
C LEU A 44 -2.59 -5.24 7.55
N VAL A 45 -3.11 -5.90 6.52
CA VAL A 45 -4.51 -6.34 6.45
C VAL A 45 -4.73 -7.72 7.08
N MET A 46 -3.84 -8.69 6.84
CA MET A 46 -4.00 -10.08 7.28
C MET A 46 -3.08 -10.49 8.42
N GLY A 47 -2.13 -9.64 8.83
CA GLY A 47 -1.07 -10.02 9.78
C GLY A 47 -0.05 -11.01 9.22
N ASN A 48 -0.17 -11.41 7.95
CA ASN A 48 0.69 -12.41 7.31
C ASN A 48 1.16 -11.91 5.92
N PRO A 49 2.46 -11.64 5.73
CA PRO A 49 2.99 -11.09 4.49
C PRO A 49 3.01 -12.09 3.33
N ASN A 50 2.76 -13.37 3.59
CA ASN A 50 2.83 -14.45 2.60
C ASN A 50 1.47 -14.75 1.95
N ILE A 51 0.37 -14.17 2.47
CA ILE A 51 -0.95 -14.28 1.84
C ILE A 51 -1.06 -13.22 0.76
N ARG A 52 -1.32 -13.60 -0.50
CA ARG A 52 -1.57 -12.62 -1.58
C ARG A 52 -3.04 -12.18 -1.55
N ILE A 53 -3.29 -10.93 -1.16
CA ILE A 53 -4.65 -10.35 -1.12
C ILE A 53 -4.91 -9.33 -2.23
N VAL A 54 -3.86 -8.81 -2.87
CA VAL A 54 -3.94 -7.84 -3.97
C VAL A 54 -2.96 -8.23 -5.05
N GLU A 55 -3.43 -8.22 -6.29
CA GLU A 55 -2.62 -8.41 -7.48
C GLU A 55 -2.15 -7.04 -7.99
N PHE A 56 -1.05 -6.53 -7.41
CA PHE A 56 -0.48 -5.25 -7.84
C PHE A 56 -0.06 -5.29 -9.31
N ARG A 57 -0.25 -4.16 -10.00
CA ARG A 57 0.27 -3.88 -11.34
C ARG A 57 1.20 -2.67 -11.27
N TYR A 58 2.11 -2.52 -12.23
CA TYR A 58 2.92 -1.31 -12.31
C TYR A 58 2.02 -0.08 -12.38
N SER A 59 2.44 1.01 -11.73
CA SER A 59 1.69 2.28 -11.70
C SER A 59 0.28 2.17 -11.11
N SER A 60 0.01 1.15 -10.29
CA SER A 60 -1.25 1.04 -9.53
C SER A 60 -1.16 1.77 -8.20
N VAL A 61 -2.31 2.20 -7.68
CA VAL A 61 -2.45 2.87 -6.39
C VAL A 61 -3.49 2.14 -5.57
N LEU A 62 -3.15 1.81 -4.32
CA LEU A 62 -4.05 1.19 -3.36
C LEU A 62 -4.18 2.09 -2.13
N LYS A 63 -5.40 2.30 -1.65
CA LYS A 63 -5.64 2.96 -0.36
C LYS A 63 -5.99 1.95 0.71
N LEU A 64 -5.22 1.99 1.79
CA LEU A 64 -5.58 1.39 3.06
C LEU A 64 -6.19 2.46 3.96
N THR A 65 -7.24 2.09 4.70
CA THR A 65 -7.81 2.92 5.77
C THR A 65 -7.75 2.14 7.08
N ARG A 66 -7.35 2.83 8.14
CA ARG A 66 -7.35 2.26 9.49
C ARG A 66 -8.74 2.38 10.09
N THR A 67 -9.26 1.27 10.61
CA THR A 67 -10.53 1.19 11.33
C THR A 67 -10.30 0.66 12.74
N ASN A 68 -11.36 0.57 13.54
CA ASN A 68 -11.30 -0.05 14.87
C ASN A 68 -10.97 -1.55 14.82
N GLU A 69 -11.24 -2.20 13.68
CA GLU A 69 -11.04 -3.65 13.47
C GLU A 69 -9.72 -3.97 12.76
N GLY A 70 -8.96 -2.94 12.37
CA GLY A 70 -7.69 -3.09 11.65
C GLY A 70 -7.66 -2.34 10.32
N TRP A 71 -6.70 -2.70 9.47
CA TRP A 71 -6.53 -2.08 8.15
C TRP A 71 -7.45 -2.72 7.12
N VAL A 72 -8.13 -1.89 6.33
CA VAL A 72 -9.00 -2.33 5.24
C VAL A 72 -8.57 -1.71 3.92
N ILE A 73 -8.75 -2.45 2.82
CA ILE A 73 -8.55 -1.93 1.46
C ILE A 73 -9.79 -1.12 1.09
N SER A 74 -9.66 0.21 0.99
CA SER A 74 -10.79 1.07 0.64
C SER A 74 -11.02 1.18 -0.86
N TRP A 75 -9.94 1.19 -1.64
CA TRP A 75 -10.01 1.16 -3.09
C TRP A 75 -8.65 0.75 -3.69
N PHE A 76 -8.71 0.29 -4.93
CA PHE A 76 -7.54 -0.07 -5.72
C PHE A 76 -7.73 0.38 -7.16
N ILE A 77 -6.84 1.23 -7.64
CA ILE A 77 -6.85 1.77 -9.00
C ILE A 77 -5.66 1.20 -9.75
N THR A 78 -5.93 0.55 -10.88
CA THR A 78 -4.90 0.10 -11.82
C THR A 78 -4.91 0.99 -13.07
N PRO A 79 -3.78 1.12 -13.79
CA PRO A 79 -3.74 1.93 -15.01
C PRO A 79 -4.79 1.54 -16.05
N GLY A 80 -5.17 0.25 -16.09
CA GLY A 80 -6.20 -0.25 -16.98
C GLY A 80 -7.58 0.38 -16.77
N LEU A 81 -7.88 0.88 -15.56
CA LEU A 81 -9.13 1.57 -15.22
C LEU A 81 -9.16 3.03 -15.65
N VAL A 82 -7.99 3.66 -15.86
CA VAL A 82 -7.86 5.10 -16.14
C VAL A 82 -7.43 5.35 -17.60
N GLN A 83 -7.81 4.46 -18.51
CA GLN A 83 -7.46 4.62 -19.92
C GLN A 83 -8.25 5.78 -20.54
N PHE A 84 -7.54 6.88 -20.84
CA PHE A 84 -8.05 7.91 -21.72
C PHE A 84 -8.02 7.37 -23.15
N ARG A 85 -9.19 7.11 -23.73
CA ARG A 85 -9.32 6.92 -25.16
C ARG A 85 -9.48 8.31 -25.77
N LEU A 86 -8.46 8.79 -26.49
CA LEU A 86 -8.62 9.94 -27.36
C LEU A 86 -9.52 9.48 -28.52
N SER A 87 -10.76 9.97 -28.54
CA SER A 87 -11.66 9.90 -29.69
C SER A 87 -11.40 11.06 -30.63
#